data_AF-A0A0Q8R4Q0-F1
#
_entry.id   AF-A0A0Q8R4Q0-F1
#
_cell.length_a   1.000
_cell.length_b   1.000
_cell.length_c   1.000
_cell.angle_alpha   90.00
_cell.angle_beta   90.00
_cell.angle_gamma   90.00
#
_symmetry.space_group_name_H-M   'P 1'
#
loop_
_entity.id
_entity.type
_entity.pdbx_description
1 polymer ?
#
loop_
_entity_poly.entity_id
_entity_poly.type
_entity_poly.pdbx_seq_one_letter_code
_entity_poly.pdbx_strand_id
1 'polypeptide(L)'
;MILLLLVVALVMAFFLESDVERQNRKGVPVVATITEIGFGVSKYRPGVMAGVVAQDEKGAIGTESVEAAFVTGCKVGDRIKARRAGAELILEPMPCR
;
A
#
# COMPACT_ATOMS: atom_id res chain seq x y z
N MET A 1 -15.25 24.65 -25.50
CA MET A 1 -14.24 23.57 -25.60
C MET A 1 -12.97 23.87 -24.82
N ILE A 2 -12.36 25.06 -24.96
CA ILE A 2 -11.12 25.45 -24.23
C ILE A 2 -11.29 25.39 -22.70
N LEU A 3 -12.42 25.88 -22.18
CA LEU A 3 -12.70 25.84 -20.73
C LEU A 3 -12.77 24.41 -20.18
N LEU A 4 -13.31 23.48 -20.97
CA LEU A 4 -13.47 22.07 -20.57
C LEU A 4 -12.11 21.36 -20.50
N LEU A 5 -11.22 21.66 -21.46
CA LEU A 5 -9.85 21.13 -21.49
C LEU A 5 -9.02 21.63 -20.29
N LEU A 6 -9.20 22.89 -19.89
CA LEU A 6 -8.55 23.46 -18.69
C LEU A 6 -8.98 22.74 -17.41
N VAL A 7 -10.27 22.45 -17.26
CA VAL A 7 -10.79 21.71 -16.10
C VAL A 7 -10.22 20.29 -16.06
N VAL A 8 -10.22 19.58 -17.19
CA VAL A 8 -9.66 18.22 -17.27
C VAL A 8 -8.16 18.21 -16.96
N ALA A 9 -7.41 19.19 -17.45
CA ALA A 9 -5.98 19.32 -17.16
C ALA A 9 -5.70 19.59 -15.67
N LEU A 10 -6.50 20.46 -15.03
CA LEU A 10 -6.42 20.73 -13.59
C LEU A 10 -6.70 19.47 -12.76
N VAL A 11 -7.74 18.71 -13.12
CA VAL A 11 -8.08 17.46 -12.45
C VAL A 11 -6.93 16.45 -12.61
N MET A 12 -6.43 16.26 -13.82
CA MET A 12 -5.30 15.36 -14.10
C MET A 12 -4.03 15.77 -13.33
N ALA A 13 -3.71 17.06 -13.27
CA ALA A 13 -2.57 17.58 -12.51
C ALA A 13 -2.72 17.30 -11.01
N PHE A 14 -3.91 17.52 -10.45
CA PHE A 14 -4.20 17.25 -9.04
C PHE A 14 -4.09 15.76 -8.69
N PHE A 15 -4.55 14.88 -9.59
CA PHE A 15 -4.40 13.43 -9.44
C PHE A 15 -2.92 13.00 -9.55
N LEU A 16 -2.16 13.57 -10.49
CA LEU A 16 -0.73 13.28 -10.65
C LEU A 16 0.10 13.76 -9.46
N GLU A 17 -0.16 14.96 -8.94
CA GLU A 17 0.51 15.48 -7.74
C GLU A 17 0.22 14.60 -6.53
N SER A 18 -1.00 14.11 -6.38
CA SER A 18 -1.37 13.21 -5.29
C SER A 18 -0.62 11.86 -5.35
N ASP A 19 -0.42 11.31 -6.55
CA ASP A 19 0.33 10.06 -6.76
C ASP A 19 1.85 10.24 -6.54
N VAL A 20 2.41 11.34 -7.05
CA VAL A 20 3.83 11.68 -6.86
C VAL A 20 4.13 11.99 -5.40
N GLU A 21 3.27 12.75 -4.71
CA GLU A 21 3.38 13.04 -3.29
C GLU A 21 3.32 11.75 -2.45
N ARG A 22 2.48 10.78 -2.84
CA ARG A 22 2.38 9.47 -2.17
C ARG A 22 3.66 8.66 -2.33
N GLN A 23 4.30 8.68 -3.51
CA GLN A 23 5.61 8.04 -3.72
C GLN A 23 6.77 8.76 -3.02
N ASN A 24 6.70 10.08 -2.87
CA ASN A 24 7.82 10.90 -2.38
C ASN A 24 7.77 11.18 -0.87
N ARG A 25 6.64 10.91 -0.21
CA ARG A 25 6.57 10.94 1.26
C ARG A 25 7.39 9.79 1.83
N LYS A 26 8.59 10.12 2.28
CA LYS A 26 9.35 9.33 3.27
C LYS A 26 8.51 9.27 4.56
N GLY A 27 7.55 8.35 4.60
CA GLY A 27 6.72 8.12 5.77
C GLY A 27 7.60 7.76 6.97
N VAL A 28 7.10 8.07 8.17
CA VAL A 28 7.82 7.74 9.41
C VAL A 28 7.82 6.22 9.55
N PRO A 29 8.98 5.58 9.81
CA PRO A 29 9.02 4.15 10.04
C PRO A 29 8.20 3.81 11.29
N VAL A 30 7.26 2.87 11.13
CA VAL A 30 6.39 2.38 12.20
C VAL A 30 6.35 0.86 12.15
N VAL A 31 5.90 0.25 13.23
CA VAL A 31 5.63 -1.18 13.29
C VAL A 31 4.12 -1.39 13.12
N ALA A 32 3.75 -2.28 12.22
CA ALA A 32 2.37 -2.69 12.00
C ALA A 32 2.21 -4.18 12.32
N THR A 33 1.04 -4.57 12.80
CA THR A 33 0.68 -5.96 13.08
C THR A 33 -0.18 -6.48 11.94
N ILE A 34 0.20 -7.61 11.34
CA ILE A 34 -0.60 -8.24 10.29
C ILE A 34 -1.94 -8.67 10.89
N THR A 35 -3.03 -8.18 10.33
CA THR A 35 -4.39 -8.53 10.74
C THR A 35 -5.02 -9.56 9.81
N GLU A 36 -4.61 -9.59 8.54
CA GLU A 36 -5.16 -10.52 7.55
C GLU A 36 -4.11 -10.84 6.47
N ILE A 37 -4.09 -12.10 6.00
CA ILE A 37 -3.35 -12.52 4.82
C ILE A 37 -4.31 -13.32 3.93
N GLY A 38 -4.57 -12.83 2.73
CA GLY A 38 -5.38 -13.51 1.72
C GLY A 38 -4.53 -13.92 0.53
N PHE A 39 -4.69 -15.15 0.03
CA PHE A 39 -4.00 -15.61 -1.18
C PHE A 39 -4.97 -15.66 -2.36
N GLY A 40 -4.52 -15.19 -3.51
CA GLY A 40 -5.33 -15.16 -4.71
C GLY A 40 -4.50 -15.21 -5.98
N VAL A 41 -5.10 -15.71 -7.05
CA VAL A 41 -4.55 -15.62 -8.39
C VAL A 41 -5.03 -14.33 -9.04
N SER A 42 -4.11 -13.49 -9.48
CA SER A 42 -4.47 -12.28 -10.22
C SER A 42 -4.79 -12.64 -11.67
N LYS A 43 -5.89 -12.11 -12.19
CA LYS A 43 -6.21 -12.22 -13.63
C LYS A 43 -5.21 -11.45 -14.49
N TYR A 44 -4.54 -10.44 -13.92
CA TYR A 44 -3.69 -9.47 -14.64
C TYR A 44 -2.19 -9.65 -14.39
N ARG A 45 -1.80 -10.44 -13.38
CA ARG A 45 -0.40 -10.79 -13.14
C ARG A 45 -0.26 -12.31 -13.03
N PRO A 46 0.61 -12.95 -13.83
CA PRO A 46 0.87 -14.37 -13.68
C PRO A 46 1.51 -14.63 -12.32
N GLY A 47 0.97 -15.58 -11.56
CA GLY A 47 1.46 -15.97 -10.24
C GLY A 47 0.41 -15.92 -9.14
N VAL A 48 0.76 -16.46 -7.97
CA VAL A 48 -0.04 -16.37 -6.75
C VAL A 48 0.37 -15.09 -6.02
N MET A 49 -0.59 -14.19 -5.83
CA MET A 49 -0.43 -12.97 -5.07
C MET A 49 -0.98 -13.18 -3.66
N ALA A 50 -0.41 -12.45 -2.71
CA ALA A 50 -0.93 -12.32 -1.36
C ALA A 50 -1.36 -10.88 -1.12
N GLY A 51 -2.58 -10.69 -0.63
CA GLY A 51 -3.02 -9.46 -0.01
C GLY A 51 -2.67 -9.50 1.47
N VAL A 52 -1.90 -8.53 1.94
CA VAL A 52 -1.55 -8.38 3.36
C VAL A 52 -2.24 -7.14 3.89
N VAL A 53 -3.00 -7.31 4.96
CA VAL A 53 -3.58 -6.21 5.72
C VAL A 53 -2.85 -6.14 7.05
N ALA A 54 -2.41 -4.95 7.43
CA ALA A 54 -1.79 -4.72 8.73
C ALA A 54 -2.27 -3.43 9.36
N GLN A 55 -2.23 -3.39 10.68
CA GLN A 55 -2.66 -2.27 11.49
C GLN A 55 -1.57 -1.85 12.48
N ASP A 56 -1.32 -0.55 12.59
CA ASP A 56 -0.37 -0.05 13.59
C ASP A 56 -1.04 0.32 14.92
N GLU A 57 -0.23 0.69 15.92
CA GLU A 57 -0.71 0.96 17.29
C GLU A 57 -1.67 2.15 17.39
N LYS A 58 -1.68 3.06 16.40
CA LYS A 58 -2.63 4.19 16.38
C LYS A 58 -3.81 3.91 15.45
N GLY A 59 -4.03 2.64 15.08
CA GLY A 59 -5.21 2.16 14.38
C GLY A 59 -5.21 2.40 12.87
N ALA A 60 -4.12 2.88 12.27
CA ALA A 60 -4.05 3.06 10.82
C ALA A 60 -3.94 1.68 10.14
N ILE A 61 -4.71 1.48 9.07
CA ILE A 61 -4.76 0.23 8.32
C ILE A 61 -4.07 0.43 6.97
N GLY A 62 -3.17 -0.47 6.65
CA GLY A 62 -2.46 -0.55 5.39
C GLY A 62 -2.79 -1.85 4.69
N THR A 63 -2.88 -1.82 3.37
CA THR A 63 -3.09 -3.02 2.55
C THR A 63 -2.12 -3.00 1.39
N GLU A 64 -1.43 -4.11 1.17
CA GLU A 64 -0.49 -4.25 0.07
C GLU A 64 -0.69 -5.59 -0.64
N SER A 65 -0.54 -5.59 -1.97
CA SER A 65 -0.58 -6.82 -2.77
C SER A 65 0.82 -7.16 -3.24
N VAL A 66 1.35 -8.26 -2.72
CA VAL A 66 2.71 -8.72 -2.96
C VAL A 66 2.70 -10.13 -3.51
N GLU A 67 3.83 -10.61 -4.04
CA GLU A 67 3.94 -12.02 -4.45
C GLU A 67 3.84 -12.93 -3.22
N ALA A 68 3.18 -14.08 -3.34
CA ALA A 68 3.02 -15.02 -2.24
C ALA A 68 4.36 -15.48 -1.62
N ALA A 69 5.43 -15.49 -2.43
CA ALA A 69 6.78 -15.79 -1.98
C ALA A 69 7.29 -14.79 -0.92
N PHE A 70 6.87 -13.52 -0.97
CA PHE A 70 7.32 -12.47 -0.05
C PHE A 70 6.61 -12.46 1.29
N VAL A 71 5.49 -13.17 1.41
CA VAL A 71 4.77 -13.38 2.68
C VAL A 71 5.02 -14.75 3.28
N THR A 72 5.83 -15.58 2.61
CA THR A 72 6.11 -16.94 3.05
C THR A 72 6.87 -16.90 4.38
N GLY A 73 6.23 -17.36 5.45
CA GLY A 73 6.78 -17.39 6.80
C GLY A 73 6.10 -16.43 7.80
N CYS A 74 5.41 -15.40 7.32
CA CYS A 74 4.57 -14.56 8.19
C CYS A 74 3.24 -15.21 8.52
N LYS A 75 2.66 -14.76 9.63
CA LYS A 75 1.31 -15.11 10.10
C LYS A 75 0.56 -13.86 10.55
N VAL A 76 -0.76 -13.97 10.59
CA VAL A 76 -1.60 -12.99 11.28
C VAL A 76 -1.14 -12.88 12.73
N GLY A 77 -0.93 -11.65 13.21
CA GLY A 77 -0.35 -11.32 14.50
C GLY A 77 1.13 -10.96 14.46
N ASP A 78 1.84 -11.23 13.36
CA ASP A 78 3.25 -10.86 13.25
C ASP A 78 3.42 -9.36 13.09
N ARG A 79 4.53 -8.85 13.64
CA ARG A 79 4.94 -7.45 13.54
C ARG A 79 5.84 -7.26 12.34
N ILE A 80 5.44 -6.37 11.45
CA ILE A 80 6.16 -6.03 10.21
C ILE A 80 6.57 -4.57 10.18
N LYS A 81 7.59 -4.28 9.38
CA LYS A 81 8.02 -2.89 9.11
C LYS A 81 7.02 -2.24 8.16
N ALA A 82 6.62 -1.02 8.49
CA ALA A 82 5.74 -0.21 7.67
C ALA A 82 6.16 1.27 7.76
N ARG A 83 5.55 2.10 6.91
CA ARG A 83 5.77 3.56 6.93
C ARG A 83 4.44 4.25 7.04
N ARG A 84 4.35 5.22 7.93
CA ARG A 84 3.16 6.05 8.08
C ARG A 84 3.37 7.38 7.36
N ALA A 85 2.51 7.65 6.38
CA ALA A 85 2.46 8.91 5.65
C ALA A 85 1.15 9.64 6.00
N GLY A 86 1.13 10.36 7.12
CA GLY A 86 -0.09 11.00 7.63
C GLY A 86 -1.07 9.98 8.21
N ALA A 87 -2.25 9.85 7.58
CA ALA A 87 -3.28 8.87 7.93
C ALA A 87 -3.10 7.52 7.23
N GLU A 88 -2.21 7.45 6.24
CA GLU A 88 -1.97 6.25 5.45
C GLU A 88 -0.86 5.40 6.06
N LEU A 89 -1.07 4.07 6.06
CA LEU A 89 -0.07 3.08 6.42
C LEU A 89 0.39 2.34 5.15
N ILE A 90 1.64 2.54 4.78
CA ILE A 90 2.28 1.94 3.61
C ILE A 90 3.08 0.74 4.09
N LEU A 91 2.73 -0.46 3.61
CA LEU A 91 3.47 -1.68 3.92
C LEU A 91 4.65 -1.85 2.96
N GLU A 92 5.75 -2.42 3.43
CA GLU A 92 6.87 -2.72 2.54
C GLU A 92 6.54 -3.93 1.64
N PRO A 93 7.04 -3.97 0.39
CA PRO A 93 6.74 -5.06 -0.57
C PRO A 93 7.20 -6.44 -0.11
N MET A 94 8.18 -6.48 0.80
CA MET A 94 8.65 -7.69 1.47
C MET A 94 8.37 -7.57 2.97
N PRO A 95 7.11 -7.73 3.40
CA PRO A 95 6.73 -7.47 4.79
C PRO A 95 7.40 -8.42 5.79
N CYS A 96 7.88 -9.57 5.31
CA CYS A 96 8.33 -10.70 6.12
C CYS A 96 9.85 -10.95 6.09
N ARG A 97 10.64 -9.98 5.62
CA ARG A 97 12.07 -10.15 5.38
C ARG A 97 12.94 -9.21 6.22
#